data_AF-A0A2P8IEQ6-F1
#
_entry.id   AF-A0A2P8IEQ6-F1
#
_cell.length_a   1.000
_cell.length_b   1.000
_cell.length_c   1.000
_cell.angle_alpha   90.00
_cell.angle_beta   90.00
_cell.angle_gamma   90.00
#
_symmetry.space_group_name_H-M   'P 1'
#
loop_
_entity.id
_entity.type
_entity.pdbx_description
1 polymer ?
#
loop_
_entity_poly.entity_id
_entity_poly.type
_entity_poly.pdbx_seq_one_letter_code
_entity_poly.pdbx_strand_id
1 'polypeptide(L)'
;MTEHLSRADVLRGLGATAVGVVAGSLLGTGTASATVDHPNVKLIKDYYAAYASGDVAALRRFFADDIRWTIPGHHPLSGTKVGIDEVLAFFAELAEAGFRAEPIFLAADGDWVVDLHRGWSTRPAGLDITWALAFRIRARRIVEAVNFAADQHAADRFFWQAYPLAPIPNRLAAR
;
A
#
# COMPACT_ATOMS: atom_id res chain seq x y z
N MET A 1 -35.99 -7.71 -14.30
CA MET A 1 -35.52 -7.45 -12.93
C MET A 1 -34.00 -7.61 -12.96
N THR A 2 -33.30 -6.54 -13.32
CA THR A 2 -31.84 -6.54 -13.50
C THR A 2 -31.19 -6.17 -12.17
N GLU A 3 -30.50 -7.12 -11.55
CA GLU A 3 -29.68 -6.88 -10.35
C GLU A 3 -28.59 -5.86 -10.69
N HIS A 4 -28.60 -4.74 -9.97
CA HIS A 4 -27.58 -3.71 -10.07
C HIS A 4 -26.47 -4.10 -9.08
N LEU A 5 -25.41 -4.75 -9.58
CA LEU A 5 -24.23 -5.05 -8.76
C LEU A 5 -23.66 -3.73 -8.22
N SER A 6 -23.60 -3.58 -6.91
CA SER A 6 -23.04 -2.38 -6.26
C SER A 6 -21.51 -2.44 -6.33
N ARG A 7 -20.85 -1.27 -6.34
CA ARG A 7 -19.39 -1.19 -6.19
C ARG A 7 -18.91 -1.89 -4.91
N ALA A 8 -19.76 -1.96 -3.89
CA ALA A 8 -19.49 -2.69 -2.66
C ALA A 8 -19.43 -4.21 -2.85
N ASP A 9 -20.18 -4.78 -3.80
CA ASP A 9 -20.21 -6.22 -4.06
C ASP A 9 -18.96 -6.65 -4.84
N VAL A 10 -18.48 -5.80 -5.77
CA VAL A 10 -17.20 -6.00 -6.47
C VAL A 10 -16.02 -5.95 -5.49
N LEU A 11 -16.02 -5.02 -4.53
CA LEU A 11 -14.96 -4.91 -3.52
C LEU A 11 -14.93 -6.09 -2.54
N ARG A 12 -16.08 -6.72 -2.27
CA ARG A 12 -16.18 -7.92 -1.42
C ARG A 12 -15.85 -9.23 -2.17
N GLY A 13 -15.98 -9.24 -3.49
CA GLY A 13 -15.81 -10.43 -4.34
C GLY A 13 -14.39 -10.77 -4.79
N LEU A 14 -13.39 -9.92 -4.51
CA LEU A 14 -11.99 -10.15 -4.95
C LEU A 14 -11.20 -11.16 -4.10
N GLY A 15 -11.88 -11.90 -3.22
CA GLY A 15 -11.35 -13.14 -2.64
C GLY A 15 -11.68 -14.33 -3.54
N ALA A 16 -10.65 -14.89 -4.18
CA ALA A 16 -10.60 -16.17 -4.95
C ALA A 16 -10.60 -16.07 -6.50
N THR A 17 -9.40 -16.34 -7.05
CA THR A 17 -9.06 -16.99 -8.35
C THR A 17 -9.66 -16.46 -9.67
N ALA A 18 -8.81 -15.92 -10.56
CA ALA A 18 -8.49 -16.48 -11.89
C ALA A 18 -7.84 -15.44 -12.83
N VAL A 19 -6.91 -15.94 -13.65
CA VAL A 19 -6.22 -15.28 -14.77
C VAL A 19 -7.17 -15.16 -15.98
N GLY A 20 -7.12 -14.06 -16.74
CA GLY A 20 -7.61 -14.03 -18.14
C GLY A 20 -8.27 -12.74 -18.61
N VAL A 21 -7.70 -12.14 -19.67
CA VAL A 21 -8.08 -10.89 -20.36
C VAL A 21 -9.25 -11.11 -21.34
N VAL A 22 -10.12 -10.10 -21.58
CA VAL A 22 -10.42 -9.44 -22.88
C VAL A 22 -11.65 -8.50 -22.75
N ALA A 23 -11.52 -7.34 -23.38
CA ALA A 23 -12.40 -6.19 -23.44
C ALA A 23 -13.82 -6.43 -24.01
N GLY A 24 -14.76 -5.63 -23.51
CA GLY A 24 -16.08 -5.41 -24.10
C GLY A 24 -16.54 -3.98 -23.81
N SER A 25 -16.20 -3.05 -24.68
CA SER A 25 -16.63 -1.66 -24.66
C SER A 25 -18.10 -1.53 -25.08
N LEU A 26 -18.95 -0.96 -24.22
CA LEU A 26 -20.26 -0.44 -24.61
C LEU A 26 -20.58 0.88 -23.88
N LEU A 27 -20.58 1.94 -24.68
CA LEU A 27 -21.46 3.11 -24.66
C LEU A 27 -21.58 3.93 -23.35
N GLY A 28 -20.92 5.08 -23.39
CA GLY A 28 -21.22 6.23 -22.56
C GLY A 28 -20.37 7.42 -22.98
N THR A 29 -20.78 8.16 -24.01
CA THR A 29 -20.24 9.50 -24.30
C THR A 29 -20.74 10.49 -23.26
N GLY A 30 -20.31 10.32 -22.02
CA GLY A 30 -20.14 11.44 -21.12
C GLY A 30 -18.78 12.03 -21.46
N THR A 31 -18.74 13.30 -21.86
CA THR A 31 -17.51 14.08 -21.72
C THR A 31 -17.21 14.10 -20.22
N ALA A 32 -16.41 13.13 -19.77
CA ALA A 32 -15.77 13.21 -18.49
C ALA A 32 -14.99 14.51 -18.53
N SER A 33 -15.51 15.54 -17.88
CA SER A 33 -14.70 16.67 -17.48
C SER A 33 -13.50 16.05 -16.78
N ALA A 34 -12.33 16.14 -17.41
CA ALA A 34 -11.11 15.67 -16.80
C ALA A 34 -10.92 16.52 -15.56
N THR A 35 -11.47 16.07 -14.43
CA THR A 35 -11.20 16.65 -13.13
C THR A 35 -9.69 16.61 -13.02
N VAL A 36 -9.06 17.78 -13.02
CA VAL A 36 -7.63 17.88 -12.79
C VAL A 36 -7.39 17.16 -11.47
N ASP A 37 -6.74 15.99 -11.55
CA ASP A 37 -6.46 15.19 -10.37
C ASP A 37 -5.77 16.10 -9.35
N HIS A 38 -6.27 16.09 -8.11
CA HIS A 38 -5.67 16.83 -7.03
C HIS A 38 -4.16 16.55 -7.01
N PRO A 39 -3.28 17.57 -6.90
CA PRO A 39 -1.85 17.36 -7.09
C PRO A 39 -1.29 16.29 -6.14
N ASN A 40 -1.86 16.15 -4.94
CA ASN A 40 -1.49 15.09 -3.99
C ASN A 40 -1.89 13.69 -4.47
N VAL A 41 -3.01 13.52 -5.17
CA VAL A 41 -3.37 12.24 -5.83
C VAL A 41 -2.33 11.88 -6.86
N LYS A 42 -1.88 12.84 -7.69
CA LYS A 42 -0.81 12.59 -8.66
C LYS A 42 0.49 12.16 -7.97
N LEU A 43 0.86 12.80 -6.86
CA LEU A 43 2.06 12.42 -6.08
C LEU A 43 2.00 10.95 -5.64
N ILE A 44 0.85 10.51 -5.10
CA ILE A 44 0.67 9.13 -4.63
C ILE A 44 0.63 8.13 -5.80
N LYS A 45 0.03 8.49 -6.95
CA LYS A 45 0.09 7.67 -8.17
C LYS A 45 1.53 7.49 -8.65
N ASP A 46 2.32 8.56 -8.69
CA ASP A 46 3.73 8.52 -9.09
C ASP A 46 4.57 7.69 -8.08
N TYR A 47 4.23 7.77 -6.79
CA TYR A 47 4.83 6.93 -5.73
C TYR A 47 4.54 5.44 -5.97
N TYR A 48 3.29 5.05 -6.24
CA TYR A 48 2.95 3.66 -6.54
C TYR A 48 3.63 3.13 -7.80
N ALA A 49 3.73 3.96 -8.84
CA ALA A 49 4.45 3.60 -10.06
C ALA A 49 5.95 3.36 -9.77
N ALA A 50 6.57 4.19 -8.94
CA ALA A 50 7.95 3.97 -8.50
C ALA A 50 8.08 2.70 -7.64
N TYR A 51 7.16 2.47 -6.70
CA TYR A 51 7.13 1.26 -5.88
C TYR A 51 7.02 -0.01 -6.74
N ALA A 52 6.15 -0.01 -7.75
CA ALA A 52 5.96 -1.13 -8.66
C ALA A 52 7.22 -1.48 -9.49
N SER A 53 8.13 -0.52 -9.69
CA SER A 53 9.41 -0.77 -10.38
C SER A 53 10.40 -1.62 -9.57
N GLY A 54 10.22 -1.70 -8.25
CA GLY A 54 11.15 -2.38 -7.34
C GLY A 54 12.39 -1.56 -6.97
N ASP A 55 12.56 -0.35 -7.50
CA ASP A 55 13.65 0.57 -7.10
C ASP A 55 13.29 1.28 -5.79
N VAL A 56 13.70 0.67 -4.67
CA VAL A 56 13.49 1.23 -3.33
C VAL A 56 14.21 2.58 -3.18
N ALA A 57 15.38 2.77 -3.79
CA ALA A 57 16.12 4.03 -3.68
C ALA A 57 15.35 5.19 -4.34
N ALA A 58 14.65 4.93 -5.44
CA ALA A 58 13.80 5.93 -6.09
C ALA A 58 12.64 6.42 -5.20
N LEU A 59 12.22 5.65 -4.17
CA LEU A 59 11.16 6.07 -3.25
C LEU A 59 11.56 7.27 -2.40
N ARG A 60 12.86 7.46 -2.14
CA ARG A 60 13.40 8.57 -1.33
C ARG A 60 12.88 9.93 -1.75
N ARG A 61 12.64 10.14 -3.05
CA ARG A 61 12.17 11.43 -3.59
C ARG A 61 10.71 11.78 -3.23
N PHE A 62 9.95 10.84 -2.68
CA PHE A 62 8.56 11.07 -2.27
C PHE A 62 8.42 11.41 -0.79
N PHE A 63 9.42 11.09 0.03
CA PHE A 63 9.34 11.23 1.49
C PHE A 63 9.94 12.54 1.97
N ALA A 64 9.37 13.12 3.02
CA ALA A 64 10.01 14.22 3.76
C ALA A 64 11.08 13.66 4.70
N ASP A 65 12.08 14.47 5.07
CA ASP A 65 13.15 14.05 5.98
C ASP A 65 12.61 13.59 7.34
N ASP A 66 11.49 14.18 7.78
CA ASP A 66 10.79 13.89 9.03
C ASP A 66 9.61 12.91 8.87
N ILE A 67 9.58 12.10 7.80
CA ILE A 67 8.48 11.16 7.54
C ILE A 67 8.23 10.21 8.72
N ARG A 68 6.95 9.93 9.00
CA ARG A 68 6.51 8.86 9.91
C ARG A 68 5.65 7.85 9.17
N TRP A 69 6.04 6.58 9.16
CA TRP A 69 5.27 5.51 8.52
C TRP A 69 4.80 4.49 9.56
N THR A 70 3.50 4.37 9.78
CA THR A 70 2.93 3.50 10.82
C THR A 70 2.28 2.27 10.22
N ILE A 71 2.75 1.10 10.66
CA ILE A 71 2.20 -0.21 10.29
C ILE A 71 1.49 -0.81 11.52
N PRO A 72 0.18 -1.12 11.43
CA PRO A 72 -0.56 -1.71 12.53
C PRO A 72 -0.12 -3.15 12.82
N GLY A 73 -0.54 -3.67 13.98
CA GLY A 73 -0.36 -5.07 14.34
C GLY A 73 0.82 -5.35 15.25
N HIS A 74 1.06 -6.64 15.47
CA HIS A 74 2.05 -7.13 16.42
C HIS A 74 3.00 -8.11 15.74
N HIS A 75 3.73 -7.65 14.73
CA HIS A 75 4.65 -8.47 13.93
C HIS A 75 6.02 -7.78 13.79
N PRO A 76 7.07 -8.48 13.33
CA PRO A 76 8.45 -7.96 13.31
C PRO A 76 8.66 -6.65 12.55
N LEU A 77 7.78 -6.36 11.58
CA LEU A 77 7.79 -5.14 10.78
C LEU A 77 6.65 -4.17 11.15
N SER A 78 5.95 -4.34 12.28
CA SER A 78 4.89 -3.41 12.69
C SER A 78 5.48 -2.16 13.38
N GLY A 79 4.63 -1.26 13.86
CA GLY A 79 5.05 -0.02 14.53
C GLY A 79 5.39 1.13 13.57
N THR A 80 5.85 2.25 14.14
CA THR A 80 6.15 3.48 13.41
C THR A 80 7.63 3.59 13.08
N LYS A 81 7.94 3.77 11.78
CA LYS A 81 9.27 4.06 11.24
C LYS A 81 9.42 5.57 11.18
N VAL A 82 10.54 6.10 11.64
CA VAL A 82 10.79 7.54 11.75
C VAL A 82 12.00 7.93 10.93
N GLY A 83 11.79 8.88 10.01
CA GLY A 83 12.80 9.34 9.08
C GLY A 83 12.94 8.45 7.84
N ILE A 84 13.55 9.03 6.81
CA ILE A 84 13.64 8.40 5.49
C ILE A 84 14.34 7.05 5.53
N ASP A 85 15.45 6.94 6.26
CA ASP A 85 16.28 5.74 6.21
C ASP A 85 15.60 4.53 6.85
N GLU A 86 14.86 4.71 7.96
CA GLU A 86 14.07 3.63 8.58
C GLU A 86 12.88 3.22 7.70
N VAL A 87 12.24 4.18 7.04
CA VAL A 87 11.15 3.91 6.07
C VAL A 87 11.68 3.13 4.86
N LEU A 88 12.84 3.52 4.30
CA LEU A 88 13.45 2.80 3.18
C LEU A 88 13.94 1.40 3.59
N ALA A 89 14.45 1.23 4.81
CA ALA A 89 14.78 -0.09 5.34
C ALA A 89 13.53 -0.99 5.41
N PHE A 90 12.39 -0.46 5.87
CA PHE A 90 11.12 -1.18 5.83
C PHE A 90 10.70 -1.58 4.40
N PHE A 91 10.83 -0.66 3.42
CA PHE A 91 10.54 -0.99 2.02
C PHE A 91 11.48 -2.03 1.42
N ALA A 92 12.75 -2.05 1.84
CA ALA A 92 13.70 -3.08 1.44
C ALA A 92 13.26 -4.46 1.92
N GLU A 93 12.82 -4.58 3.19
CA GLU A 93 12.26 -5.83 3.71
C GLU A 93 11.02 -6.27 2.90
N LEU A 94 10.08 -5.35 2.61
CA LEU A 94 8.94 -5.67 1.74
C LEU A 94 9.37 -6.15 0.35
N ALA A 95 10.42 -5.58 -0.22
CA ALA A 95 10.98 -6.03 -1.50
C ALA A 95 11.58 -7.44 -1.41
N GLU A 96 12.21 -7.80 -0.29
CA GLU A 96 12.66 -9.17 -0.01
C GLU A 96 11.49 -10.15 0.06
N ALA A 97 10.36 -9.76 0.67
CA ALA A 97 9.14 -10.58 0.62
C ALA A 97 8.42 -10.58 -0.74
N GLY A 98 8.94 -9.81 -1.70
CA GLY A 98 8.35 -9.61 -3.02
C GLY A 98 6.94 -9.03 -2.93
N PHE A 99 6.72 -8.11 -1.99
CA PHE A 99 5.44 -7.45 -1.78
C PHE A 99 5.08 -6.56 -2.99
N ARG A 100 3.81 -6.59 -3.38
CA ARG A 100 3.27 -5.86 -4.52
C ARG A 100 2.01 -5.13 -4.08
N ALA A 101 1.73 -4.01 -4.74
CA ALA A 101 0.56 -3.19 -4.47
C ALA A 101 -0.04 -2.70 -5.79
N GLU A 102 -1.36 -2.77 -5.89
CA GLU A 102 -2.15 -2.31 -7.02
C GLU A 102 -3.24 -1.36 -6.53
N PRO A 103 -3.10 -0.04 -6.77
CA PRO A 103 -4.09 0.96 -6.37
C PRO A 103 -5.45 0.72 -7.02
N ILE A 104 -6.50 0.73 -6.21
CA ILE A 104 -7.90 0.59 -6.64
C ILE A 104 -8.59 1.96 -6.67
N PHE A 105 -8.36 2.78 -5.64
CA PHE A 105 -9.02 4.06 -5.46
C PHE A 105 -8.11 5.03 -4.70
N LEU A 106 -8.19 6.33 -5.02
CA LEU A 106 -7.56 7.40 -4.27
C LEU A 106 -8.53 8.58 -4.15
N ALA A 107 -8.58 9.21 -2.99
CA ALA A 107 -9.27 10.47 -2.75
C ALA A 107 -8.36 11.43 -1.99
N ALA A 108 -8.52 12.73 -2.23
CA ALA A 108 -7.80 13.76 -1.51
C ALA A 108 -8.76 14.73 -0.82
N ASP A 109 -8.34 15.20 0.35
CA ASP A 109 -8.96 16.29 1.09
C ASP A 109 -7.86 17.15 1.74
N GLY A 110 -7.65 18.35 1.22
CA GLY A 110 -6.53 19.22 1.58
C GLY A 110 -5.17 18.52 1.47
N ASP A 111 -4.45 18.45 2.59
CA ASP A 111 -3.13 17.83 2.67
C ASP A 111 -3.17 16.30 2.78
N TRP A 112 -4.36 15.70 2.88
CA TRP A 112 -4.52 14.26 3.00
C TRP A 112 -4.86 13.60 1.66
N VAL A 113 -4.34 12.38 1.48
CA VAL A 113 -4.77 11.43 0.46
C VAL A 113 -5.06 10.11 1.14
N VAL A 114 -6.24 9.53 0.91
CA VAL A 114 -6.55 8.18 1.32
C VAL A 114 -6.61 7.31 0.08
N ASP A 115 -6.02 6.12 0.16
CA ASP A 115 -6.12 5.13 -0.89
C ASP A 115 -6.86 3.87 -0.44
N LEU A 116 -7.21 3.06 -1.43
CA LEU A 116 -7.52 1.66 -1.29
C LEU A 116 -6.70 0.91 -2.34
N HIS A 117 -6.04 -0.17 -1.97
CA HIS A 117 -5.25 -0.97 -2.90
C HIS A 117 -5.29 -2.46 -2.53
N ARG A 118 -5.06 -3.33 -3.52
CA ARG A 118 -4.75 -4.74 -3.27
C ARG A 118 -3.26 -4.86 -2.99
N GLY A 119 -2.89 -5.58 -1.94
CA GLY A 119 -1.49 -5.82 -1.57
C GLY A 119 -1.25 -7.31 -1.35
N TRP A 120 -0.21 -7.86 -1.98
CA TRP A 120 0.10 -9.28 -1.91
C TRP A 120 1.61 -9.57 -1.86
N SER A 121 1.96 -10.75 -1.34
CA SER A 121 3.34 -11.25 -1.29
C SER A 121 3.61 -12.27 -2.39
N THR A 122 4.87 -12.35 -2.85
CA THR A 122 5.29 -13.38 -3.81
C THR A 122 6.35 -14.32 -3.25
N ARG A 123 7.06 -13.94 -2.17
CA ARG A 123 8.15 -14.72 -1.57
C ARG A 123 8.15 -14.61 -0.03
N PRO A 124 7.57 -15.58 0.71
CA PRO A 124 6.67 -16.61 0.22
C PRO A 124 5.35 -15.99 -0.25
N ALA A 125 4.66 -16.66 -1.17
CA ALA A 125 3.25 -16.36 -1.42
C ALA A 125 2.42 -16.69 -0.16
N GLY A 126 1.35 -15.93 0.11
CA GLY A 126 0.43 -16.26 1.21
C GLY A 126 -0.39 -15.10 1.76
N LEU A 127 0.06 -13.86 1.59
CA LEU A 127 -0.76 -12.69 1.87
C LEU A 127 -1.28 -12.10 0.56
N ASP A 128 -2.58 -11.86 0.48
CA ASP A 128 -3.25 -11.16 -0.62
C ASP A 128 -4.56 -10.57 -0.08
N ILE A 129 -4.51 -9.30 0.31
CA ILE A 129 -5.63 -8.61 0.96
C ILE A 129 -5.74 -7.17 0.46
N THR A 130 -6.88 -6.55 0.74
CA THR A 130 -7.05 -5.10 0.53
C THR A 130 -6.44 -4.33 1.70
N TRP A 131 -5.85 -3.18 1.37
CA TRP A 131 -5.30 -2.21 2.31
C TRP A 131 -5.88 -0.84 2.02
N ALA A 132 -5.96 -0.01 3.05
CA ALA A 132 -6.13 1.43 2.90
C ALA A 132 -4.96 2.13 3.59
N LEU A 133 -4.42 3.17 2.97
CA LEU A 133 -3.40 4.03 3.55
C LEU A 133 -3.92 5.46 3.61
N ALA A 134 -3.70 6.12 4.74
CA ALA A 134 -3.86 7.55 4.86
C ALA A 134 -2.49 8.22 4.78
N PHE A 135 -2.29 9.09 3.79
CA PHE A 135 -1.09 9.86 3.56
C PHE A 135 -1.33 11.33 3.89
N ARG A 136 -0.45 11.94 4.69
CA ARG A 136 -0.38 13.40 4.82
C ARG A 136 0.80 13.94 4.03
N ILE A 137 0.55 14.98 3.26
CA ILE A 137 1.52 15.55 2.33
C ILE A 137 1.77 17.02 2.69
N ARG A 138 3.05 17.40 2.71
CA ARG A 138 3.51 18.78 2.91
C ARG A 138 4.62 19.07 1.93
N ALA A 139 4.59 20.24 1.29
CA ALA A 139 5.62 20.65 0.32
C ALA A 139 5.93 19.56 -0.74
N ARG A 140 4.88 18.89 -1.25
CA ARG A 140 4.97 17.81 -2.26
C ARG A 140 5.77 16.58 -1.81
N ARG A 141 5.87 16.35 -0.50
CA ARG A 141 6.47 15.17 0.12
C ARG A 141 5.50 14.54 1.11
N ILE A 142 5.52 13.21 1.22
CA ILE A 142 4.79 12.46 2.23
C ILE A 142 5.51 12.68 3.57
N VAL A 143 4.81 13.28 4.53
CA VAL A 143 5.30 13.47 5.91
C VAL A 143 4.73 12.41 6.84
N GLU A 144 3.62 11.78 6.48
CA GLU A 144 2.99 10.74 7.28
C GLU A 144 2.27 9.73 6.40
N ALA A 145 2.37 8.46 6.76
CA ALA A 145 1.61 7.38 6.17
C ALA A 145 1.14 6.42 7.27
N VAL A 146 -0.12 6.02 7.23
CA VAL A 146 -0.70 5.06 8.17
C VAL A 146 -1.39 3.96 7.38
N ASN A 147 -0.99 2.71 7.61
CA ASN A 147 -1.60 1.55 6.97
C ASN A 147 -2.81 1.04 7.76
N PHE A 148 -3.79 0.51 7.03
CA PHE A 148 -4.95 -0.21 7.56
C PHE A 148 -5.13 -1.48 6.72
N ALA A 149 -5.04 -2.65 7.37
CA ALA A 149 -5.27 -3.93 6.72
C ALA A 149 -6.77 -4.27 6.76
N ALA A 150 -7.32 -4.80 5.66
CA ALA A 150 -8.68 -5.36 5.69
C ALA A 150 -8.77 -6.61 6.60
N ASP A 151 -7.69 -7.36 6.73
CA ASP A 151 -7.52 -8.44 7.71
C ASP A 151 -6.16 -8.30 8.41
N GLN A 152 -6.17 -7.64 9.57
CA GLN A 152 -4.98 -7.45 10.38
C GLN A 152 -4.39 -8.78 10.87
N HIS A 153 -5.23 -9.77 11.16
CA HIS A 153 -4.75 -11.07 11.65
C HIS A 153 -4.04 -11.85 10.54
N ALA A 154 -4.51 -11.78 9.29
CA ALA A 154 -3.80 -12.35 8.16
C ALA A 154 -2.45 -11.69 7.94
N ALA A 155 -2.37 -10.36 8.01
CA ALA A 155 -1.12 -9.62 7.93
C ALA A 155 -0.13 -10.06 9.04
N ASP A 156 -0.57 -10.07 10.30
CA ASP A 156 0.26 -10.47 11.44
C ASP A 156 0.81 -11.90 11.26
N ARG A 157 -0.04 -12.86 10.89
CA ARG A 157 0.40 -14.25 10.65
C ARG A 157 1.44 -14.33 9.54
N PHE A 158 1.21 -13.65 8.42
CA PHE A 158 2.15 -13.64 7.29
C PHE A 158 3.52 -13.10 7.70
N PHE A 159 3.55 -11.92 8.35
CA PHE A 159 4.83 -11.30 8.72
C PHE A 159 5.59 -12.10 9.78
N TRP A 160 4.91 -12.80 10.70
CA TRP A 160 5.59 -13.73 11.60
C TRP A 160 6.19 -14.94 10.89
N GLN A 161 5.50 -15.46 9.88
CA GLN A 161 6.00 -16.58 9.07
C GLN A 161 7.19 -16.16 8.20
N ALA A 162 7.12 -14.97 7.58
CA ALA A 162 8.13 -14.49 6.65
C ALA A 162 9.39 -13.94 7.35
N TYR A 163 9.26 -13.39 8.56
CA TYR A 163 10.35 -12.71 9.28
C TYR A 163 10.59 -13.34 10.65
N PRO A 164 11.23 -14.51 10.74
CA PRO A 164 11.63 -15.07 12.02
C PRO A 164 12.61 -14.12 12.71
N LEU A 165 12.35 -13.79 13.98
CA LEU A 165 13.26 -12.95 14.76
C LEU A 165 14.58 -13.69 15.02
N ALA A 166 15.68 -12.94 14.99
CA ALA A 166 17.00 -13.44 15.39
C ALA A 166 16.95 -14.14 16.76
N PRO A 167 17.82 -15.13 17.06
CA PRO A 167 17.90 -15.73 18.40
C PRO A 167 18.11 -14.69 19.50
N ILE A 168 17.68 -14.99 20.74
CA ILE A 168 17.70 -14.05 21.87
C ILE A 168 19.02 -13.28 22.02
N PRO A 169 20.22 -13.91 21.90
CA PRO A 169 21.50 -13.20 22.03
C PRO A 169 21.69 -12.01 21.09
N ASN A 170 21.03 -12.02 19.92
CA ASN A 170 21.16 -11.00 18.87
C ASN A 170 19.84 -10.22 18.64
N ARG A 171 18.80 -10.50 19.41
CA ARG A 171 17.44 -9.97 19.15
C ARG A 171 17.21 -8.58 19.72
N LEU A 172 17.88 -8.25 20.82
CA LEU A 172 17.63 -7.02 21.57
C LEU A 172 18.70 -5.98 21.23
N ALA A 173 18.29 -4.72 21.12
CA ALA A 173 19.24 -3.62 21.02
C ALA A 173 20.19 -3.61 22.23
N ALA A 174 21.42 -3.13 22.02
CA ALA A 174 22.35 -2.88 23.10
C ALA A 174 21.69 -1.95 24.13
N ARG A 175 21.83 -2.30 25.41
CA ARG A 175 21.30 -1.54 26.56
C ARG A 175 22.46 -0.99 27.37
#